data_AF-A0A087TFM5-F1
#
_entry.id   AF-A0A087TFM5-F1
#
_cell.length_a   1.000
_cell.length_b   1.000
_cell.length_c   1.000
_cell.angle_alpha   90.00
_cell.angle_beta   90.00
_cell.angle_gamma   90.00
#
_symmetry.space_group_name_H-M   'P 1'
#
loop_
_entity.id
_entity.type
_entity.pdbx_description
1 polymer ?
#
loop_
_entity_poly.entity_id
_entity_poly.type
_entity_poly.pdbx_seq_one_letter_code
_entity_poly.pdbx_strand_id
1 'polypeptide(L)'
;MPTSCCCTNINFHILVTIVSFYLPPNDHTDQRDLDDLIEQLSEPFIIIGSINGHSLLWGRGKETNPRGIQIEQMIEDHCFCLLSNGQATYFHKPT
;
A
#
# COMPACT_ATOMS: atom_id res chain seq x y z
N MET A 1 2.92 -27.05 28.82
CA MET A 1 1.98 -27.21 27.68
C MET A 1 2.21 -26.04 26.73
N PRO A 2 3.00 -26.16 25.65
CA PRO A 2 3.02 -25.12 24.63
C PRO A 2 1.87 -25.37 23.64
N THR A 3 0.96 -24.41 23.57
CA THR A 3 -0.09 -24.32 22.55
C THR A 3 0.53 -24.36 21.15
N SER A 4 0.01 -25.24 20.30
CA SER A 4 0.52 -25.59 18.98
C SER A 4 0.91 -24.39 18.11
N CYS A 5 2.14 -24.42 17.59
CA CYS A 5 2.55 -23.63 16.43
C CYS A 5 2.09 -24.38 15.16
N CYS A 6 1.37 -23.71 14.27
CA CYS A 6 1.02 -24.25 12.95
C CYS A 6 1.80 -23.47 11.89
N CYS A 7 2.74 -24.13 11.22
CA CYS A 7 3.38 -23.61 10.02
C CYS A 7 2.67 -24.19 8.80
N THR A 8 2.21 -23.33 7.89
CA THR A 8 1.68 -23.75 6.59
C THR A 8 2.67 -23.32 5.50
N ASN A 9 2.97 -24.24 4.59
CA ASN A 9 3.75 -23.96 3.39
C ASN A 9 2.75 -23.71 2.26
N ILE A 10 2.81 -22.53 1.64
CA ILE A 10 2.03 -22.24 0.44
C ILE A 10 3.02 -22.16 -0.72
N ASN A 11 2.98 -23.18 -1.58
CA ASN A 11 3.81 -23.24 -2.78
C ASN A 11 3.02 -22.65 -3.96
N PHE A 12 3.24 -21.37 -4.21
CA PHE A 12 2.87 -20.75 -5.48
C PHE A 12 4.04 -21.04 -6.44
N HIS A 13 3.85 -21.80 -7.51
CA HIS A 13 4.88 -22.06 -8.53
C HIS A 13 5.32 -20.79 -9.32
N ILE A 14 5.06 -19.61 -8.76
CA ILE A 14 5.35 -18.27 -9.29
C ILE A 14 6.16 -17.50 -8.25
N LEU A 15 7.20 -16.81 -8.69
CA LEU A 15 7.92 -15.85 -7.86
C LEU A 15 7.08 -14.57 -7.78
N VAL A 16 6.78 -14.11 -6.56
CA VAL A 16 6.06 -12.84 -6.33
C VAL A 16 6.96 -11.90 -5.55
N THR A 17 7.12 -10.67 -6.05
CA THR A 17 7.87 -9.63 -5.36
C THR A 17 6.97 -8.93 -4.34
N ILE A 18 7.38 -8.88 -3.07
CA ILE A 18 6.64 -8.14 -2.04
C ILE A 18 7.46 -6.91 -1.66
N VAL A 19 6.87 -5.73 -1.83
CA VAL A 19 7.49 -4.45 -1.50
C VAL A 19 6.83 -3.88 -0.25
N SER A 20 7.65 -3.64 0.78
CA SER A 20 7.21 -2.85 1.94
C SER A 20 7.49 -1.38 1.69
N PHE A 21 6.44 -0.57 1.61
CA PHE A 21 6.52 0.83 1.22
C PHE A 21 6.08 1.76 2.37
N TYR A 22 6.86 2.79 2.66
CA TYR A 22 6.53 3.76 3.70
C TYR A 22 6.82 5.17 3.23
N LEU A 23 5.79 6.02 3.20
CA LEU A 23 5.93 7.44 2.95
C LEU A 23 5.71 8.20 4.24
N PRO A 24 6.72 8.86 4.83
CA PRO A 24 6.53 9.68 6.02
C PRO A 24 5.51 10.81 5.78
N PRO A 25 4.73 11.23 6.80
CA PRO A 25 3.61 12.16 6.61
C PRO A 25 4.04 13.52 6.04
N ASN A 26 5.22 14.00 6.43
CA ASN A 26 5.74 15.33 6.07
C ASN A 26 6.78 15.30 4.94
N ASP A 27 6.96 14.15 4.28
CA ASP A 27 7.96 14.03 3.23
C ASP A 27 7.42 14.50 1.89
N HIS A 28 8.23 15.18 1.09
CA HIS A 28 7.83 15.60 -0.26
C HIS A 28 8.33 14.56 -1.25
N THR A 29 7.40 13.71 -1.71
CA THR A 29 7.68 12.69 -2.73
C THR A 29 7.07 13.14 -4.06
N ASP A 30 7.88 13.18 -5.11
CA ASP A 30 7.40 13.48 -6.46
C ASP A 30 6.64 12.27 -7.03
N GLN A 31 5.68 12.52 -7.91
CA GLN A 31 5.01 11.47 -8.67
C GLN A 31 6.00 10.67 -9.50
N ARG A 32 7.00 11.33 -10.10
CA ARG A 32 8.04 10.69 -10.91
C ARG A 32 8.82 9.63 -10.14
N ASP A 33 9.18 9.93 -8.89
CA ASP A 33 9.93 8.99 -8.04
C ASP A 33 9.09 7.74 -7.70
N LEU A 34 7.76 7.92 -7.54
CA LEU A 34 6.83 6.81 -7.34
C LEU A 34 6.74 5.95 -8.60
N ASP A 35 6.56 6.57 -9.76
CA ASP A 35 6.45 5.87 -11.04
C ASP A 35 7.74 5.12 -11.38
N ASP A 36 8.89 5.76 -11.23
CA ASP A 36 10.20 5.14 -11.47
C ASP A 36 10.43 3.95 -10.51
N LEU A 37 9.93 4.01 -9.26
CA LEU A 37 9.97 2.86 -8.35
C LEU A 37 9.14 1.69 -8.87
N ILE A 38 7.94 1.95 -9.39
CA ILE A 38 7.06 0.92 -9.95
C ILE A 38 7.68 0.29 -11.19
N GLU A 39 8.20 1.09 -12.12
CA GLU A 39 8.82 0.64 -13.36
C GLU A 39 10.03 -0.28 -13.13
N GLN A 40 10.67 -0.20 -11.97
CA GLN A 40 11.80 -1.06 -11.59
C GLN A 40 11.39 -2.44 -11.05
N LEU A 41 10.11 -2.64 -10.71
CA LEU A 41 9.64 -3.90 -10.11
C LEU A 41 9.33 -4.96 -11.18
N SER A 42 9.81 -6.18 -10.96
CA SER A 42 9.44 -7.32 -11.80
C SER A 42 8.09 -7.90 -11.39
N GLU A 43 7.14 -7.95 -12.33
CA GLU A 43 5.86 -8.62 -12.16
C GLU A 43 6.00 -10.14 -11.97
N PRO A 44 5.11 -10.78 -11.18
CA PRO A 44 4.06 -10.16 -10.37
C PRO A 44 4.60 -9.57 -9.06
N PHE A 45 4.03 -8.44 -8.61
CA PHE A 45 4.40 -7.84 -7.34
C PHE A 45 3.19 -7.37 -6.51
N ILE A 46 3.40 -7.24 -5.20
CA ILE A 46 2.44 -6.71 -4.23
C ILE A 46 3.12 -5.61 -3.42
N ILE A 47 2.50 -4.45 -3.36
CA ILE A 47 2.96 -3.34 -2.52
C ILE A 47 2.12 -3.30 -1.25
N ILE A 48 2.78 -3.28 -0.10
CA ILE A 48 2.16 -3.22 1.22
C ILE A 48 2.81 -2.08 1.99
N GLY A 49 2.02 -1.16 2.53
CA GLY A 49 2.64 0.03 3.10
C GLY A 49 1.73 0.99 3.82
N SER A 50 2.35 1.92 4.54
CA SER A 50 1.70 3.14 5.02
C SER A 50 2.16 4.31 4.20
N ILE A 51 1.26 4.79 3.35
CA ILE A 51 1.50 5.93 2.47
C ILE A 51 1.19 7.26 3.14
N ASN A 52 0.59 7.29 4.34
CA ASN A 52 0.14 8.51 5.03
C ASN A 52 -0.67 9.48 4.14
N GLY A 53 -1.38 8.93 3.15
CA GLY A 53 -2.32 9.62 2.28
C GLY A 53 -3.76 9.22 2.60
N HIS A 54 -4.69 10.16 2.43
CA HIS A 54 -6.11 9.93 2.61
C HIS A 54 -6.79 9.91 1.25
N SER A 55 -7.57 8.86 1.00
CA SER A 55 -8.40 8.71 -0.20
C SER A 55 -9.70 8.02 0.16
N LEU A 56 -10.74 8.35 -0.59
CA LEU A 56 -12.03 7.67 -0.54
C LEU A 56 -11.96 6.24 -1.12
N LEU A 57 -10.96 5.93 -1.96
CA LEU A 57 -10.81 4.61 -2.58
C LEU A 57 -10.42 3.51 -1.57
N TRP A 58 -9.54 3.82 -0.60
CA TRP A 58 -9.01 2.82 0.34
C TRP A 58 -9.27 3.12 1.81
N GLY A 59 -10.00 4.17 2.16
CA GLY A 59 -10.27 4.52 3.55
C GLY A 59 -11.62 5.19 3.80
N ARG A 60 -12.00 5.28 5.09
CA ARG A 60 -13.23 5.97 5.55
C ARG A 60 -13.02 7.46 5.77
N GLY A 61 -12.43 8.15 4.79
CA GLY A 61 -12.22 9.59 4.82
C GLY A 61 -13.47 10.37 4.41
N LYS A 62 -13.45 11.70 4.62
CA LYS A 62 -14.42 12.63 4.01
C LYS A 62 -13.94 13.20 2.68
N GLU A 63 -12.62 13.22 2.48
CA GLU A 63 -11.96 13.82 1.33
C GLU A 63 -10.68 13.06 0.97
N THR A 64 -10.29 13.15 -0.30
CA THR A 64 -8.97 12.72 -0.78
C THR A 64 -8.00 13.90 -0.62
N ASN A 65 -6.89 13.72 0.08
CA ASN A 65 -5.87 14.75 0.26
C ASN A 65 -4.87 14.74 -0.93
N PRO A 66 -3.98 15.75 -1.08
CA PRO A 66 -3.06 15.80 -2.22
C PRO A 66 -2.19 14.54 -2.40
N ARG A 67 -1.72 13.95 -1.30
CA ARG A 67 -0.99 12.69 -1.34
C ARG A 67 -1.88 11.52 -1.77
N GLY A 68 -3.14 11.49 -1.34
CA GLY A 68 -4.14 10.56 -1.82
C GLY A 68 -4.31 10.65 -3.32
N ILE A 69 -4.43 11.86 -3.88
CA ILE A 69 -4.54 12.09 -5.33
C ILE A 69 -3.32 11.51 -6.07
N GLN A 70 -2.10 11.73 -5.57
CA GLN A 70 -0.89 11.15 -6.18
C GLN A 70 -0.92 9.60 -6.22
N ILE A 71 -1.37 8.97 -5.14
CA ILE A 71 -1.49 7.50 -5.11
C ILE A 71 -2.66 7.00 -5.95
N GLU A 72 -3.78 7.73 -6.02
CA GLU A 72 -4.88 7.43 -6.94
C GLU A 72 -4.40 7.46 -8.40
N GLN A 73 -3.63 8.48 -8.77
CA GLN A 73 -3.01 8.62 -10.09
C GLN A 73 -2.06 7.45 -10.40
N MET A 74 -1.17 7.10 -9.47
CA MET A 74 -0.28 5.94 -9.62
C MET A 74 -1.07 4.62 -9.79
N ILE A 75 -2.17 4.45 -9.07
CA ILE A 75 -3.04 3.27 -9.21
C ILE A 75 -3.69 3.22 -10.59
N GLU A 76 -4.16 4.35 -11.10
CA GLU A 76 -4.79 4.44 -12.42
C GLU A 76 -3.76 4.21 -13.55
N ASP A 77 -2.63 4.91 -13.51
CA ASP A 77 -1.60 4.87 -14.54
C ASP A 77 -0.94 3.49 -14.67
N HIS A 78 -0.72 2.79 -13.55
CA HIS A 78 -0.12 1.45 -13.51
C HIS A 78 -1.14 0.32 -13.36
N CYS A 79 -2.44 0.61 -13.47
CA CYS A 79 -3.54 -0.37 -13.42
C CYS A 79 -3.53 -1.26 -12.15
N PHE A 80 -3.20 -0.70 -10.99
CA PHE A 80 -3.11 -1.47 -9.74
C PHE A 80 -4.47 -1.95 -9.24
N CYS A 81 -4.49 -3.18 -8.76
CA CYS A 81 -5.63 -3.72 -8.04
C CYS A 81 -5.55 -3.33 -6.57
N LEU A 82 -6.55 -2.58 -6.09
CA LEU A 82 -6.64 -2.21 -4.69
C LEU A 82 -7.21 -3.37 -3.86
N LEU A 83 -6.44 -3.84 -2.89
CA LEU A 83 -6.85 -4.92 -1.97
C LEU A 83 -7.43 -4.41 -0.64
N SER A 84 -7.51 -3.09 -0.46
CA SER A 84 -8.08 -2.47 0.73
C SER A 84 -9.60 -2.57 0.73
N ASN A 85 -10.20 -2.86 1.90
CA ASN A 85 -11.65 -3.02 2.06
C ASN A 85 -12.36 -1.72 2.52
N GLY A 86 -11.69 -0.57 2.33
CA GLY A 86 -12.20 0.75 2.69
C GLY A 86 -12.43 0.97 4.18
N GLN A 87 -11.85 0.16 5.08
CA GLN A 87 -11.93 0.37 6.54
C GLN A 87 -10.80 1.28 7.02
N ALA A 88 -10.99 1.89 8.20
CA ALA A 88 -9.95 2.71 8.82
C ALA A 88 -8.76 1.82 9.25
N THR A 89 -7.55 2.20 8.84
CA THR A 89 -6.30 1.48 9.10
C THR A 89 -5.46 2.11 10.22
N TYR A 90 -5.81 3.31 10.68
CA TYR A 90 -5.12 4.04 11.74
C TYR A 90 -6.10 4.51 12.81
N PHE A 91 -5.73 4.32 14.09
CA PHE A 91 -6.45 4.82 15.24
C PHE A 91 -5.61 5.90 15.94
N HIS A 92 -6.15 7.11 16.06
CA HIS A 92 -5.55 8.14 16.89
C HIS A 92 -5.74 7.77 18.37
N LYS A 93 -4.66 7.66 19.16
CA LYS A 93 -4.79 7.56 20.62
C LYS A 93 -5.25 8.90 21.18
N PRO A 94 -6.20 8.96 22.12
CA PRO A 94 -6.53 10.22 22.78
C PRO A 94 -5.26 10.79 23.45
N THR A 95 -4.95 12.05 23.16
CA THR A 95 -4.01 12.87 23.94
C THR A 95 -4.66 13.35 25.23
#